data_AF-A0A3M4SF46-F1
#
_entry.id   AF-A0A3M4SF46-F1
#
_cell.length_a   1.000
_cell.length_b   1.000
_cell.length_c   1.000
_cell.angle_alpha   90.00
_cell.angle_beta   90.00
_cell.angle_gamma   90.00
#
_symmetry.space_group_name_H-M   'P 1'
#
loop_
_entity.id
_entity.type
_entity.pdbx_description
1 polymer ?
#
loop_
_entity_poly.entity_id
_entity_poly.type
_entity_poly.pdbx_seq_one_letter_code
_entity_poly.pdbx_strand_id
1 'polypeptide(L)'
;MKIRHHCVENMKVDESGQGDLFALPVFELLASLLDHDGIPSIIVIGCGRHKKKSPTRAQDLYTSERFKRSKSIALNISAPFFVLSAKHGLLEPEQIVEPYDFEISTMGVQEKNLWAESVLMSISKLKFDAKITVLADKDYALPLINFNIATGGKLRIVTPFVDLLPEHIPVWLEQAERLSMRVRDLTKLYRHIDTARENGFTFKFSELSETKLARRGVYIFLDPHEKNFLNNGPRIVRIGTHAVSSESKSTLRTRLRSHFGQMDGGGNHRGSIYRLHVGRALLESGSLSFHKETWGQGQHAPSEIREDELELERQVSVYLSRLEVFIVPIDDEPSKYSLRALVETQLIALCTENFAVVDEPSHDWLGRYSPMLPIVKSGLWNLRDVAKKYNPDELGSVAHIISMQESHK
;
A
#
# COMPACT_ATOMS: atom_id res chain seq x y z
N MET A 1 5.79 38.53 22.52
CA MET A 1 6.76 37.40 22.51
C MET A 1 6.16 36.34 21.59
N LYS A 2 6.77 36.14 20.41
CA LYS A 2 6.19 35.37 19.28
C LYS A 2 6.08 33.88 19.64
N ILE A 3 4.87 33.32 19.58
CA ILE A 3 4.61 31.89 19.74
C ILE A 3 4.64 31.23 18.36
N ARG A 4 5.57 30.29 18.19
CA ARG A 4 5.79 29.51 16.97
C ARG A 4 4.53 28.73 16.60
N HIS A 5 4.05 28.92 15.38
CA HIS A 5 3.06 28.05 14.76
C HIS A 5 3.74 26.74 14.36
N HIS A 6 3.25 25.61 14.85
CA HIS A 6 3.50 24.29 14.25
C HIS A 6 2.27 23.97 13.38
N CYS A 7 2.24 24.56 12.19
CA CYS A 7 1.49 24.00 11.07
C CYS A 7 2.41 22.96 10.44
N VAL A 8 1.91 21.73 10.32
CA VAL A 8 2.54 20.69 9.52
C VAL A 8 2.69 21.25 8.10
N GLU A 9 3.92 21.23 7.58
CA GLU A 9 4.26 21.63 6.21
C GLU A 9 3.51 20.72 5.23
N ASN A 10 2.34 21.17 4.78
CA ASN A 10 1.63 20.57 3.67
C ASN A 10 2.24 21.09 2.37
N MET A 11 2.58 20.15 1.49
CA MET A 11 3.12 20.34 0.13
C MET A 11 4.63 20.61 0.06
N LYS A 12 5.43 19.56 -0.18
CA LYS A 12 6.75 19.72 -0.81
C LYS A 12 6.52 20.09 -2.28
N VAL A 13 6.59 21.39 -2.58
CA VAL A 13 6.87 21.85 -3.93
C VAL A 13 8.37 21.69 -4.12
N ASP A 14 8.78 20.92 -5.12
CA ASP A 14 10.18 20.86 -5.55
C ASP A 14 10.56 22.26 -6.09
N GLU A 15 11.26 23.05 -5.29
CA GLU A 15 11.75 24.39 -5.67
C GLU A 15 13.02 24.34 -6.55
N SER A 16 13.34 23.19 -7.17
CA SER A 16 14.47 23.06 -8.08
C SER A 16 14.06 22.88 -9.55
N GLY A 17 13.84 24.01 -10.22
CA GLY A 17 13.89 24.12 -11.69
C GLY A 17 12.60 23.77 -12.44
N GLN A 18 11.95 24.78 -13.04
CA GLN A 18 10.84 24.64 -14.01
C GLN A 18 9.99 23.38 -13.82
N GLY A 19 9.22 23.33 -12.72
CA GLY A 19 8.24 22.29 -12.50
C GLY A 19 7.30 22.22 -13.70
N ASP A 20 7.20 21.03 -14.29
CA ASP A 20 6.34 20.73 -15.41
C ASP A 20 4.92 21.23 -15.10
N LEU A 21 4.42 22.22 -15.86
CA LEU A 21 3.08 22.80 -15.67
C LEU A 21 1.96 21.75 -15.77
N PHE A 22 2.29 20.53 -16.21
CA PHE A 22 1.40 19.40 -16.38
C PHE A 22 1.61 18.27 -15.35
N ALA A 23 2.50 18.43 -14.37
CA ALA A 23 2.68 17.44 -13.31
C ALA A 23 1.42 17.37 -12.42
N LEU A 24 0.81 16.19 -12.34
CA LEU A 24 -0.30 15.96 -11.42
C LEU A 24 0.17 16.18 -9.98
N PRO A 25 -0.66 16.82 -9.12
CA PRO A 25 -0.32 17.00 -7.72
C PRO A 25 -0.09 15.66 -7.03
N VAL A 26 0.94 15.61 -6.17
CA VAL A 26 1.21 14.46 -5.29
C VAL A 26 0.41 14.66 -4.01
N PHE A 27 -0.32 13.63 -3.60
CA PHE A 27 -1.18 13.68 -2.42
C PHE A 27 -0.73 12.68 -1.34
N GLU A 28 -0.81 13.10 -0.08
CA GLU A 28 -0.60 12.24 1.10
C GLU A 28 -1.85 11.40 1.40
N LEU A 29 -2.17 10.48 0.48
CA LEU A 29 -3.42 9.72 0.50
C LEU A 29 -3.48 8.71 1.65
N LEU A 30 -2.43 7.90 1.83
CA LEU A 30 -2.42 6.85 2.85
C LEU A 30 -2.53 7.44 4.25
N ALA A 31 -1.72 8.47 4.51
CA ALA A 31 -1.77 9.26 5.74
C ALA A 31 -3.08 10.06 5.89
N SER A 32 -3.93 10.17 4.87
CA SER A 32 -5.27 10.72 5.03
C SER A 32 -6.30 9.65 5.42
N LEU A 33 -6.04 8.37 5.17
CA LEU A 33 -7.02 7.29 5.34
C LEU A 33 -6.74 6.41 6.56
N LEU A 34 -5.48 6.12 6.85
CA LEU A 34 -5.05 5.26 7.95
C LEU A 34 -4.27 6.07 9.00
N ASP A 35 -4.22 5.57 10.23
CA ASP A 35 -3.22 6.02 11.22
C ASP A 35 -1.89 5.26 11.06
N HIS A 36 -0.94 5.56 11.95
CA HIS A 36 0.40 4.97 11.93
C HIS A 36 0.45 3.46 12.22
N ASP A 37 -0.61 2.87 12.75
CA ASP A 37 -0.72 1.44 13.02
C ASP A 37 -1.52 0.72 11.92
N GLY A 38 -1.81 1.41 10.80
CA GLY A 38 -2.62 0.90 9.71
C GLY A 38 -4.11 0.80 10.04
N ILE A 39 -4.56 1.43 11.13
CA ILE A 39 -5.97 1.43 11.54
C ILE A 39 -6.73 2.48 10.71
N PRO A 40 -7.88 2.12 10.10
CA PRO A 40 -8.70 3.08 9.37
C PRO A 40 -9.18 4.25 10.26
N SER A 41 -9.10 5.46 9.71
CA SER A 41 -9.65 6.67 10.33
C SER A 41 -11.18 6.61 10.34
N ILE A 42 -11.84 7.34 11.24
CA ILE A 42 -13.27 7.61 11.13
C ILE A 42 -13.48 8.57 9.96
N ILE A 43 -14.26 8.16 8.96
CA ILE A 43 -14.50 8.98 7.77
C ILE A 43 -15.79 9.79 7.92
N VAL A 44 -15.67 11.11 7.88
CA VAL A 44 -16.82 12.02 7.95
C VAL A 44 -17.04 12.63 6.57
N ILE A 45 -18.16 12.28 5.93
CA ILE A 45 -18.43 12.62 4.53
C ILE A 45 -19.37 13.81 4.46
N GLY A 46 -18.93 14.91 3.86
CA GLY A 46 -19.77 16.09 3.63
C GLY A 46 -20.99 15.77 2.78
N CYS A 47 -22.18 16.20 3.20
CA CYS A 47 -23.39 16.06 2.41
C CYS A 47 -23.27 16.74 1.03
N GLY A 48 -24.12 16.32 0.09
CA GLY A 48 -24.18 16.85 -1.26
C GLY A 48 -25.46 17.63 -1.55
N ARG A 49 -25.41 18.48 -2.59
CA ARG A 49 -26.58 19.27 -3.02
C ARG A 49 -27.72 18.36 -3.50
N HIS A 50 -27.40 17.42 -4.39
CA HIS A 50 -28.36 16.49 -4.98
C HIS A 50 -28.71 15.35 -4.03
N LYS A 51 -30.02 15.16 -3.82
CA LYS A 51 -30.61 14.19 -2.88
C LYS A 51 -31.72 13.39 -3.56
N LYS A 52 -32.00 12.19 -3.06
CA LYS A 52 -33.24 11.46 -3.40
C LYS A 52 -34.48 12.24 -2.92
N LYS A 53 -35.64 11.93 -3.52
CA LYS A 53 -36.92 12.62 -3.26
C LYS A 53 -37.80 11.97 -2.19
N SER A 54 -37.35 10.86 -1.61
CA SER A 54 -38.09 10.13 -0.58
C SER A 54 -37.19 9.90 0.65
N PRO A 55 -37.78 9.70 1.84
CA PRO A 55 -37.04 9.28 3.02
C PRO A 55 -36.19 8.04 2.73
N THR A 56 -34.93 8.07 3.13
CA THR A 56 -33.97 7.00 2.86
C THR A 56 -32.83 7.05 3.88
N ARG A 57 -31.97 6.03 3.87
CA ARG A 57 -30.79 5.98 4.74
C ARG A 57 -29.83 7.11 4.40
N ALA A 58 -29.20 7.73 5.39
CA ALA A 58 -28.28 8.86 5.19
C ALA A 58 -27.18 8.53 4.17
N GLN A 59 -26.67 7.30 4.18
CA GLN A 59 -25.66 6.81 3.24
C GLN A 59 -26.14 6.66 1.78
N ASP A 60 -27.44 6.71 1.53
CA ASP A 60 -28.06 6.52 0.21
C ASP A 60 -28.83 7.76 -0.28
N LEU A 61 -28.88 8.81 0.56
CA LEU A 61 -29.61 10.04 0.27
C LEU A 61 -28.92 10.86 -0.83
N TYR A 62 -27.59 10.95 -0.80
CA TYR A 62 -26.80 11.82 -1.68
C TYR A 62 -26.29 11.09 -2.92
N THR A 63 -26.41 11.72 -4.09
CA THR A 63 -26.16 11.05 -5.38
C THR A 63 -24.93 11.56 -6.14
N SER A 64 -24.28 12.62 -5.64
CA SER A 64 -23.08 13.20 -6.26
C SER A 64 -21.90 12.24 -6.29
N GLU A 65 -21.05 12.37 -7.31
CA GLU A 65 -19.85 11.54 -7.46
C GLU A 65 -18.88 11.68 -6.27
N ARG A 66 -18.69 12.91 -5.74
CA ARG A 66 -17.91 13.15 -4.51
C ARG A 66 -18.35 12.25 -3.37
N PHE A 67 -19.65 12.22 -3.11
CA PHE A 67 -20.22 11.44 -2.02
C PHE A 67 -20.07 9.92 -2.27
N LYS A 68 -20.37 9.46 -3.48
CA LYS A 68 -20.25 8.03 -3.85
C LYS A 68 -18.82 7.52 -3.69
N ARG A 69 -17.82 8.24 -4.22
CA ARG A 69 -16.41 7.87 -4.08
C ARG A 69 -15.93 7.94 -2.63
N SER A 70 -16.34 8.96 -1.88
CA SER A 70 -16.01 9.06 -0.45
C SER A 70 -16.57 7.88 0.36
N LYS A 71 -17.81 7.46 0.06
CA LYS A 71 -18.43 6.26 0.65
C LYS A 71 -17.67 5.00 0.25
N SER A 72 -17.34 4.84 -1.03
CA SER A 72 -16.56 3.72 -1.56
C SER A 72 -15.20 3.58 -0.85
N ILE A 73 -14.48 4.70 -0.68
CA ILE A 73 -13.21 4.75 0.07
C ILE A 73 -13.39 4.20 1.49
N ALA A 74 -14.38 4.69 2.23
CA ALA A 74 -14.64 4.25 3.60
C ALA A 74 -14.97 2.75 3.67
N LEU A 75 -15.82 2.27 2.76
CA LEU A 75 -16.21 0.86 2.69
C LEU A 75 -15.03 -0.05 2.35
N ASN A 76 -14.18 0.35 1.39
CA ASN A 76 -13.01 -0.45 0.98
C ASN A 76 -12.07 -0.71 2.15
N ILE A 77 -11.74 0.32 2.94
CA ILE A 77 -10.86 0.16 4.11
C ILE A 77 -11.60 -0.30 5.38
N SER A 78 -12.90 -0.61 5.29
CA SER A 78 -13.74 -0.96 6.45
C SER A 78 -13.70 0.10 7.56
N ALA A 79 -13.61 1.38 7.18
CA ALA A 79 -13.65 2.49 8.13
C ALA A 79 -15.08 2.72 8.63
N PRO A 80 -15.26 3.00 9.94
CA PRO A 80 -16.47 3.65 10.42
C PRO A 80 -16.67 4.97 9.67
N PHE A 81 -17.87 5.23 9.17
CA PHE A 81 -18.16 6.48 8.49
C PHE A 81 -19.50 7.10 8.90
N PHE A 82 -19.60 8.41 8.74
CA PHE A 82 -20.76 9.21 9.09
C PHE A 82 -21.02 10.26 8.03
N VAL A 83 -22.26 10.71 7.93
CA VAL A 83 -22.64 11.78 7.01
C VAL A 83 -22.73 13.10 7.75
N LEU A 84 -21.97 14.09 7.28
CA LEU A 84 -21.95 15.44 7.82
C LEU A 84 -22.99 16.30 7.12
N SER A 85 -24.07 16.59 7.83
CA SER A 85 -25.23 17.36 7.39
C SER A 85 -25.21 18.76 7.97
N ALA A 86 -25.53 19.76 7.14
CA ALA A 86 -25.71 21.12 7.63
C ALA A 86 -26.90 21.22 8.59
N LYS A 87 -28.02 20.55 8.26
CA LYS A 87 -29.26 20.60 9.05
C LYS A 87 -29.20 19.72 10.29
N HIS A 88 -28.60 18.53 10.17
CA HIS A 88 -28.72 17.47 11.17
C HIS A 88 -27.42 17.20 11.94
N GLY A 89 -26.33 17.89 11.60
CA GLY A 89 -25.02 17.62 12.21
C GLY A 89 -24.46 16.29 11.72
N LEU A 90 -24.11 15.40 12.64
CA LEU A 90 -23.54 14.08 12.32
C LEU A 90 -24.63 13.02 12.25
N LEU A 91 -24.74 12.34 11.12
CA LEU A 91 -25.72 11.28 10.88
C LEU A 91 -25.04 9.91 10.76
N GLU A 92 -25.64 8.91 11.38
CA GLU A 92 -25.24 7.51 11.17
C GLU A 92 -25.62 7.04 9.76
N PRO A 93 -24.85 6.13 9.12
CA PRO A 93 -25.14 5.64 7.77
C PRO A 93 -26.56 5.10 7.59
N GLU A 94 -27.07 4.38 8.59
CA GLU A 94 -28.36 3.70 8.55
C GLU A 94 -29.55 4.57 9.01
N GLN A 95 -29.28 5.77 9.53
CA GLN A 95 -30.33 6.68 9.98
C GLN A 95 -31.23 7.08 8.80
N ILE A 96 -32.55 6.96 8.96
CA ILE A 96 -33.52 7.41 7.97
C ILE A 96 -33.64 8.93 8.06
N VAL A 97 -33.49 9.60 6.91
CA VAL A 97 -33.50 11.06 6.79
C VAL A 97 -34.44 11.46 5.66
N GLU A 98 -35.32 12.42 5.93
CA GLU A 98 -36.15 13.03 4.90
C GLU A 98 -35.33 14.00 4.03
N PRO A 99 -35.62 14.12 2.72
CA PRO A 99 -34.99 15.12 1.88
C PRO A 99 -35.20 16.52 2.44
N TYR A 100 -34.14 17.32 2.47
CA TYR A 100 -34.18 18.68 2.98
C TYR A 100 -33.35 19.60 2.08
N ASP A 101 -33.72 20.88 2.09
CA ASP A 101 -32.97 21.94 1.42
C ASP A 101 -32.43 22.91 2.47
N PHE A 102 -31.17 22.72 2.83
CA PHE A 102 -30.46 23.54 3.80
C PHE A 102 -28.97 23.46 3.51
N GLU A 103 -28.34 24.61 3.29
CA GLU A 103 -26.92 24.74 3.01
C GLU A 103 -26.20 25.35 4.21
N ILE A 104 -25.02 24.84 4.56
CA ILE A 104 -24.25 25.38 5.69
C ILE A 104 -23.77 26.82 5.44
N SER A 105 -23.68 27.22 4.18
CA SER A 105 -23.27 28.56 3.73
C SER A 105 -24.22 29.65 4.21
N THR A 106 -25.50 29.33 4.48
CA THR A 106 -26.51 30.29 4.95
C THR A 106 -26.41 30.59 6.45
N MET A 107 -25.66 29.78 7.20
CA MET A 107 -25.47 29.98 8.65
C MET A 107 -24.57 31.16 8.97
N GLY A 108 -24.93 31.92 10.00
CA GLY A 108 -24.05 32.92 10.61
C GLY A 108 -22.86 32.31 11.35
N VAL A 109 -21.88 33.12 11.74
CA VAL A 109 -20.65 32.64 12.43
C VAL A 109 -20.97 31.92 13.74
N GLN A 110 -21.89 32.47 14.54
CA GLN A 110 -22.30 31.87 15.81
C GLN A 110 -23.02 30.54 15.61
N GLU A 111 -23.90 30.45 14.61
CA GLU A 111 -24.61 29.21 14.27
C GLU A 111 -23.63 28.12 13.79
N LYS A 112 -22.64 28.48 12.96
CA LYS A 112 -21.57 27.55 12.56
C LYS A 112 -20.75 27.04 13.74
N ASN A 113 -20.50 27.89 14.74
CA ASN A 113 -19.78 27.48 15.95
C ASN A 113 -20.59 26.50 16.79
N LEU A 114 -21.89 26.76 17.02
CA LEU A 114 -22.78 25.85 17.74
C LEU A 114 -22.96 24.52 17.00
N TRP A 115 -23.07 24.58 15.67
CA TRP A 115 -23.12 23.40 14.82
C TRP A 115 -21.82 22.58 14.94
N ALA A 116 -20.66 23.24 14.85
CA ALA A 116 -19.36 22.59 14.97
C ALA A 116 -19.15 21.94 16.35
N GLU A 117 -19.55 22.64 17.42
CA GLU A 117 -19.55 22.12 18.79
C GLU A 117 -20.35 20.82 18.88
N SER A 118 -21.60 20.84 18.42
CA SER A 118 -22.49 19.67 18.44
C SER A 118 -21.92 18.48 17.67
N VAL A 119 -21.36 18.72 16.47
CA VAL A 119 -20.72 17.69 15.64
C VAL A 119 -19.51 17.09 16.35
N LEU A 120 -18.60 17.92 16.87
CA LEU A 120 -17.38 17.45 17.51
C LEU A 120 -17.67 16.73 18.84
N MET A 121 -18.67 17.19 19.60
CA MET A 121 -19.16 16.45 20.76
C MET A 121 -19.69 15.07 20.36
N SER A 122 -20.43 14.97 19.25
CA SER A 122 -20.94 13.68 18.75
C SER A 122 -19.79 12.75 18.33
N ILE A 123 -18.78 13.28 17.63
CA ILE A 123 -17.59 12.51 17.23
C ILE A 123 -16.79 12.04 18.45
N SER A 124 -16.60 12.90 19.46
CA SER A 124 -15.83 12.57 20.66
C SER A 124 -16.40 11.39 21.46
N LYS A 125 -17.71 11.12 21.34
CA LYS A 125 -18.40 9.99 21.98
C LYS A 125 -18.12 8.65 21.28
N LEU A 126 -17.65 8.65 20.03
CA LEU A 126 -17.39 7.43 19.26
C LEU A 126 -16.10 6.74 19.71
N LYS A 127 -14.98 7.49 19.70
CA LYS A 127 -13.67 7.04 20.17
C LYS A 127 -12.74 8.25 20.33
N PHE A 128 -12.33 8.53 21.58
CA PHE A 128 -11.64 9.77 21.94
C PHE A 128 -10.32 10.00 21.18
N ASP A 129 -9.52 8.96 20.96
CA ASP A 129 -8.21 9.06 20.31
C ASP A 129 -8.22 8.72 18.81
N ALA A 130 -9.39 8.48 18.22
CA ALA A 130 -9.46 8.13 16.82
C ALA A 130 -9.07 9.30 15.93
N LYS A 131 -8.29 8.98 14.88
CA LYS A 131 -8.08 9.88 13.76
C LYS A 131 -9.38 10.04 12.97
N ILE A 132 -9.70 11.27 12.62
CA ILE A 132 -10.92 11.64 11.89
C ILE A 132 -10.52 12.28 10.57
N THR A 133 -11.04 11.76 9.47
CA THR A 133 -10.82 12.32 8.13
C THR A 133 -12.12 12.91 7.61
N VAL A 134 -12.14 14.22 7.42
CA VAL A 134 -13.31 14.95 6.92
C VAL A 134 -13.19 15.13 5.41
N LEU A 135 -13.97 14.36 4.67
CA LEU A 135 -14.12 14.45 3.21
C LEU A 135 -15.28 15.40 2.87
N ALA A 136 -15.10 16.68 3.21
CA ALA A 136 -16.09 17.72 3.01
C ALA A 136 -15.44 19.03 2.54
N ASP A 137 -16.26 19.86 1.90
CA ASP A 137 -15.83 21.15 1.36
C ASP A 137 -15.48 22.13 2.50
N LYS A 138 -14.73 23.20 2.20
CA LYS A 138 -14.18 24.13 3.22
C LYS A 138 -15.23 24.72 4.16
N ASP A 139 -16.44 24.95 3.66
CA ASP A 139 -17.55 25.50 4.47
C ASP A 139 -17.98 24.56 5.61
N TYR A 140 -17.78 23.26 5.45
CA TYR A 140 -18.01 22.26 6.50
C TYR A 140 -16.76 22.04 7.36
N ALA A 141 -15.59 21.98 6.73
CA ALA A 141 -14.35 21.61 7.42
C ALA A 141 -13.81 22.73 8.31
N LEU A 142 -13.82 23.98 7.87
CA LEU A 142 -13.21 25.10 8.62
C LEU A 142 -13.88 25.35 9.98
N PRO A 143 -15.22 25.34 10.13
CA PRO A 143 -15.84 25.47 11.45
C PRO A 143 -15.38 24.37 12.43
N LEU A 144 -15.25 23.12 11.96
CA LEU A 144 -14.78 22.00 12.77
C LEU A 144 -13.32 22.18 13.20
N ILE A 145 -12.44 22.57 12.28
CA ILE A 145 -11.02 22.82 12.58
C ILE A 145 -10.88 23.94 13.62
N ASN A 146 -11.52 25.08 13.37
CA ASN A 146 -11.41 26.25 14.23
C ASN A 146 -11.93 25.98 15.64
N PHE A 147 -13.08 25.30 15.76
CA PHE A 147 -13.63 24.94 17.07
C PHE A 147 -12.77 23.92 17.81
N ASN A 148 -12.26 22.89 17.12
CA ASN A 148 -11.36 21.90 17.73
C ASN A 148 -10.09 22.58 18.26
N ILE A 149 -9.47 23.48 17.50
CA ILE A 149 -8.29 24.25 17.95
C ILE A 149 -8.64 25.13 19.17
N ALA A 150 -9.75 25.87 19.11
CA ALA A 150 -10.19 26.75 20.20
C ALA A 150 -10.46 26.00 21.52
N THR A 151 -10.80 24.71 21.44
CA THR A 151 -11.10 23.84 22.60
C THR A 151 -9.92 22.94 23.00
N GLY A 152 -8.71 23.26 22.54
CA GLY A 152 -7.46 22.62 22.95
C GLY A 152 -6.97 21.51 22.02
N GLY A 153 -7.57 21.34 20.84
CA GLY A 153 -7.07 20.48 19.77
C GLY A 153 -7.10 18.99 20.12
N LYS A 154 -8.08 18.55 20.91
CA LYS A 154 -8.12 17.17 21.43
C LYS A 154 -8.32 16.11 20.34
N LEU A 155 -9.05 16.44 19.27
CA LEU A 155 -9.33 15.52 18.18
C LEU A 155 -8.29 15.63 17.08
N ARG A 156 -7.84 14.48 16.55
CA ARG A 156 -6.92 14.41 15.40
C ARG A 156 -7.71 14.49 14.10
N ILE A 157 -7.95 15.70 13.61
CA ILE A 157 -8.75 15.94 12.40
C ILE A 157 -7.84 16.17 11.20
N VAL A 158 -8.08 15.43 10.12
CA VAL A 158 -7.46 15.60 8.80
C VAL A 158 -8.55 16.04 7.82
N THR A 159 -8.27 17.08 7.02
CA THR A 159 -9.25 17.66 6.09
C THR A 159 -8.66 17.79 4.69
N PRO A 160 -8.57 16.69 3.92
CA PRO A 160 -7.81 16.67 2.68
C PRO A 160 -8.24 17.71 1.65
N PHE A 161 -9.51 18.13 1.63
CA PHE A 161 -10.02 19.09 0.65
C PHE A 161 -9.77 20.55 0.99
N VAL A 162 -9.34 20.87 2.22
CA VAL A 162 -9.20 22.27 2.66
C VAL A 162 -8.05 22.97 1.96
N ASP A 163 -6.95 22.25 1.71
CA ASP A 163 -5.77 22.83 1.06
C ASP A 163 -5.74 22.57 -0.46
N LEU A 164 -6.74 21.86 -0.98
CA LEU A 164 -6.83 21.55 -2.41
C LEU A 164 -7.59 22.65 -3.18
N LEU A 165 -7.16 22.84 -4.43
CA LEU A 165 -7.96 23.54 -5.43
C LEU A 165 -9.20 22.67 -5.77
N PRO A 166 -10.37 23.27 -6.03
CA PRO A 166 -11.59 22.51 -6.32
C PRO A 166 -11.45 21.48 -7.45
N GLU A 167 -10.69 21.80 -8.49
CA GLU A 167 -10.37 20.94 -9.64
C GLU A 167 -9.50 19.73 -9.28
N HIS A 168 -8.77 19.77 -8.17
CA HIS A 168 -7.95 18.65 -7.69
C HIS A 168 -8.73 17.65 -6.83
N ILE A 169 -9.91 18.03 -6.30
CA ILE A 169 -10.73 17.14 -5.47
C ILE A 169 -11.17 15.86 -6.21
N PRO A 170 -11.65 15.92 -7.48
CA PRO A 170 -11.99 14.71 -8.23
C PRO A 170 -10.79 13.78 -8.46
N VAL A 171 -9.61 14.35 -8.73
CA VAL A 171 -8.36 13.60 -8.92
C VAL A 171 -7.94 12.93 -7.62
N TRP A 172 -7.99 13.66 -6.51
CA TRP A 172 -7.73 13.12 -5.18
C TRP A 172 -8.66 11.94 -4.87
N LEU A 173 -9.96 12.09 -5.12
CA LEU A 173 -10.96 11.05 -4.87
C LEU A 173 -10.72 9.80 -5.73
N GLU A 174 -10.36 9.98 -6.99
CA GLU A 174 -10.00 8.85 -7.86
C GLU A 174 -8.82 8.08 -7.30
N GLN A 175 -7.72 8.78 -6.97
CA GLN A 175 -6.52 8.14 -6.48
C GLN A 175 -6.74 7.51 -5.09
N ALA A 176 -7.47 8.18 -4.21
CA ALA A 176 -7.84 7.66 -2.88
C ALA A 176 -8.71 6.41 -2.99
N GLU A 177 -9.67 6.37 -3.91
CA GLU A 177 -10.51 5.19 -4.15
C GLU A 177 -9.66 4.01 -4.64
N ARG A 178 -8.77 4.24 -5.61
CA ARG A 178 -7.83 3.21 -6.08
C ARG A 178 -6.91 2.71 -4.96
N LEU A 179 -6.35 3.61 -4.16
CA LEU A 179 -5.52 3.26 -3.01
C LEU A 179 -6.32 2.45 -1.98
N SER A 180 -7.56 2.85 -1.68
CA SER A 180 -8.42 2.16 -0.70
C SER A 180 -8.70 0.71 -1.07
N MET A 181 -8.91 0.42 -2.36
CA MET A 181 -9.07 -0.97 -2.86
C MET A 181 -7.79 -1.78 -2.68
N ARG A 182 -6.63 -1.16 -2.91
CA ARG A 182 -5.33 -1.81 -2.70
C ARG A 182 -5.06 -2.06 -1.22
N VAL A 183 -5.34 -1.09 -0.34
CA VAL A 183 -5.26 -1.27 1.12
C VAL A 183 -6.12 -2.44 1.58
N ARG A 184 -7.38 -2.52 1.10
CA ARG A 184 -8.31 -3.62 1.40
C ARG A 184 -7.72 -4.97 1.04
N ASP A 185 -7.26 -5.11 -0.20
CA ASP A 185 -6.82 -6.41 -0.71
C ASP A 185 -5.43 -6.80 -0.20
N LEU A 186 -4.53 -5.84 -0.01
CA LEU A 186 -3.24 -6.08 0.63
C LEU A 186 -3.42 -6.47 2.11
N THR A 187 -4.40 -5.88 2.82
CA THR A 187 -4.78 -6.31 4.18
C THR A 187 -5.24 -7.76 4.19
N LYS A 188 -6.10 -8.16 3.24
CA LYS A 188 -6.55 -9.55 3.11
C LYS A 188 -5.39 -10.50 2.81
N LEU A 189 -4.49 -10.11 1.92
CA LEU A 189 -3.31 -10.90 1.57
C LEU A 189 -2.41 -11.10 2.79
N TYR A 190 -2.12 -10.04 3.55
CA TYR A 190 -1.31 -10.16 4.77
C TYR A 190 -1.94 -11.07 5.81
N ARG A 191 -3.24 -10.91 6.09
CA ARG A 191 -3.95 -11.81 7.04
C ARG A 191 -3.90 -13.27 6.59
N HIS A 192 -4.05 -13.52 5.29
CA HIS A 192 -3.95 -14.86 4.72
C HIS A 192 -2.53 -15.44 4.87
N ILE A 193 -1.51 -14.62 4.62
CA ILE A 193 -0.11 -14.98 4.85
C ILE A 193 0.12 -15.25 6.34
N ASP A 194 -0.32 -14.38 7.25
CA ASP A 194 -0.13 -14.55 8.70
C ASP A 194 -0.80 -15.83 9.21
N THR A 195 -2.02 -16.13 8.75
CA THR A 195 -2.66 -17.42 9.02
C THR A 195 -1.83 -18.59 8.50
N ALA A 196 -1.24 -18.48 7.31
CA ALA A 196 -0.35 -19.51 6.77
C ALA A 196 0.93 -19.66 7.62
N ARG A 197 1.50 -18.55 8.10
CA ARG A 197 2.68 -18.52 8.98
C ARG A 197 2.42 -19.21 10.32
N GLU A 198 1.32 -18.87 10.98
CA GLU A 198 0.88 -19.48 12.23
C GLU A 198 0.66 -20.99 12.11
N ASN A 199 0.25 -21.46 10.94
CA ASN A 199 0.03 -22.87 10.64
C ASN A 199 1.28 -23.58 10.06
N GLY A 200 2.43 -22.93 9.98
CA GLY A 200 3.68 -23.53 9.47
C GLY A 200 3.71 -23.78 7.96
N PHE A 201 2.91 -23.04 7.19
CA PHE A 201 2.89 -23.08 5.72
C PHE A 201 3.81 -22.03 5.07
N THR A 202 4.64 -21.37 5.87
CA THR A 202 5.81 -20.60 5.44
C THR A 202 7.08 -21.27 5.94
N PHE A 203 8.22 -20.88 5.38
CA PHE A 203 9.53 -21.41 5.79
C PHE A 203 10.60 -20.34 5.67
N LYS A 204 11.65 -20.41 6.49
CA LYS A 204 12.82 -19.54 6.28
C LYS A 204 13.54 -19.98 5.03
N PHE A 205 14.06 -19.03 4.26
CA PHE A 205 14.70 -19.37 3.00
C PHE A 205 15.93 -20.26 3.18
N SER A 206 16.63 -20.15 4.32
CA SER A 206 17.68 -21.07 4.76
C SER A 206 17.27 -22.55 4.80
N GLU A 207 15.98 -22.85 5.00
CA GLU A 207 15.42 -24.20 5.17
C GLU A 207 14.97 -24.84 3.85
N LEU A 208 15.15 -24.16 2.70
CA LEU A 208 14.65 -24.58 1.39
C LEU A 208 14.95 -26.04 1.01
N SER A 209 16.11 -26.55 1.43
CA SER A 209 16.55 -27.92 1.13
C SER A 209 15.65 -28.98 1.77
N GLU A 210 15.09 -28.68 2.94
CA GLU A 210 14.26 -29.59 3.75
C GLU A 210 12.75 -29.36 3.50
N THR A 211 12.38 -28.19 2.98
CA THR A 211 10.98 -27.83 2.70
C THR A 211 10.39 -28.67 1.57
N LYS A 212 9.20 -29.25 1.78
CA LYS A 212 8.39 -29.83 0.70
C LYS A 212 7.71 -28.72 -0.10
N LEU A 213 7.90 -28.70 -1.42
CA LEU A 213 7.36 -27.68 -2.31
C LEU A 213 6.40 -28.27 -3.34
N ALA A 214 5.38 -27.49 -3.69
CA ALA A 214 4.58 -27.75 -4.89
C ALA A 214 5.47 -27.73 -6.14
N ARG A 215 5.06 -28.47 -7.17
CA ARG A 215 5.80 -28.53 -8.45
C ARG A 215 5.94 -27.15 -9.07
N ARG A 216 4.85 -26.37 -9.02
CA ARG A 216 4.78 -25.02 -9.55
C ARG A 216 3.93 -24.11 -8.65
N GLY A 217 4.11 -22.80 -8.79
CA GLY A 217 3.42 -21.79 -7.98
C GLY A 217 4.06 -20.42 -8.10
N VAL A 218 3.54 -19.47 -7.32
CA VAL A 218 4.11 -18.15 -7.11
C VAL A 218 4.75 -18.11 -5.72
N TYR A 219 5.97 -17.60 -5.61
CA TYR A 219 6.65 -17.40 -4.34
C TYR A 219 6.59 -15.92 -3.94
N ILE A 220 6.42 -15.68 -2.65
CA ILE A 220 6.43 -14.36 -2.02
C ILE A 220 7.51 -14.38 -0.94
N PHE A 221 8.54 -13.55 -1.08
CA PHE A 221 9.52 -13.33 -0.03
C PHE A 221 9.04 -12.22 0.90
N LEU A 222 9.15 -12.50 2.19
CA LEU A 222 8.86 -11.62 3.30
C LEU A 222 10.18 -11.30 4.01
N ASP A 223 10.42 -10.05 4.42
CA ASP A 223 11.57 -9.72 5.27
C ASP A 223 11.09 -9.53 6.72
N PRO A 224 11.46 -10.44 7.66
CA PRO A 224 11.12 -10.33 9.08
C PRO A 224 11.64 -9.08 9.79
N HIS A 225 12.61 -8.37 9.20
CA HIS A 225 13.14 -7.12 9.76
C HIS A 225 12.39 -5.88 9.26
N GLU A 226 11.49 -6.06 8.28
CA GLU A 226 10.64 -5.00 7.75
C GLU A 226 9.23 -5.24 8.26
N LYS A 227 8.65 -4.27 8.98
CA LYS A 227 7.24 -4.35 9.37
C LYS A 227 6.35 -3.96 8.20
N ASN A 228 5.28 -4.70 7.97
CA ASN A 228 4.24 -4.30 7.03
C ASN A 228 3.43 -3.10 7.55
N PHE A 229 2.66 -2.45 6.67
CA PHE A 229 1.84 -1.27 7.01
C PHE A 229 0.73 -1.51 8.05
N LEU A 230 0.43 -2.77 8.40
CA LEU A 230 -0.49 -3.13 9.50
C LEU A 230 0.23 -3.25 10.84
N ASN A 231 1.56 -3.04 10.88
CA ASN A 231 2.41 -3.21 12.05
C ASN A 231 2.32 -4.62 12.68
N ASN A 232 1.91 -5.64 11.89
CA ASN A 232 1.51 -6.96 12.40
C ASN A 232 2.27 -8.15 11.76
N GLY A 233 3.34 -7.91 11.00
CA GLY A 233 4.08 -8.99 10.36
C GLY A 233 5.19 -8.51 9.43
N PRO A 234 5.90 -9.46 8.78
CA PRO A 234 6.97 -9.16 7.86
C PRO A 234 6.42 -8.57 6.56
N ARG A 235 7.17 -7.63 5.98
CA ARG A 235 6.81 -6.96 4.73
C ARG A 235 7.09 -7.85 3.53
N ILE A 236 6.22 -7.82 2.52
CA ILE A 236 6.48 -8.38 1.20
C ILE A 236 7.61 -7.58 0.53
N VAL A 237 8.70 -8.26 0.18
CA VAL A 237 9.87 -7.63 -0.45
C VAL A 237 10.15 -8.14 -1.86
N ARG A 238 9.57 -9.28 -2.25
CA ARG A 238 9.68 -9.80 -3.62
C ARG A 238 8.54 -10.77 -3.91
N ILE A 239 8.00 -10.70 -5.11
CA ILE A 239 7.07 -11.69 -5.65
C ILE A 239 7.70 -12.28 -6.91
N GLY A 240 7.54 -13.58 -7.14
CA GLY A 240 7.85 -14.09 -8.46
C GLY A 240 7.35 -15.48 -8.80
N THR A 241 7.51 -15.86 -10.07
CA THR A 241 7.19 -17.22 -10.54
C THR A 241 8.28 -17.81 -11.44
N HIS A 242 7.95 -18.93 -12.11
CA HIS A 242 8.78 -19.67 -13.05
C HIS A 242 7.93 -20.32 -14.14
N ALA A 243 8.62 -20.86 -15.17
CA ALA A 243 7.99 -21.58 -16.27
C ALA A 243 6.90 -20.77 -17.02
N VAL A 244 7.18 -19.50 -17.29
CA VAL A 244 6.28 -18.59 -18.05
C VAL A 244 6.52 -18.61 -19.56
N SER A 245 7.41 -19.49 -20.04
CA SER A 245 7.58 -19.76 -21.47
C SER A 245 7.00 -21.13 -21.80
N SER A 246 6.43 -21.25 -23.00
CA SER A 246 5.95 -22.53 -23.55
C SER A 246 7.05 -23.59 -23.45
N GLU A 247 6.66 -24.82 -23.12
CA GLU A 247 7.55 -26.00 -22.99
C GLU A 247 8.58 -25.96 -21.84
N SER A 248 8.54 -24.94 -20.96
CA SER A 248 9.46 -24.87 -19.83
C SER A 248 9.27 -26.06 -18.88
N LYS A 249 10.34 -26.83 -18.68
CA LYS A 249 10.43 -27.92 -17.69
C LYS A 249 10.84 -27.43 -16.29
N SER A 250 11.11 -26.13 -16.11
CA SER A 250 11.54 -25.56 -14.84
C SER A 250 10.48 -25.76 -13.74
N THR A 251 10.92 -26.07 -12.53
CA THR A 251 10.07 -26.24 -11.34
C THR A 251 10.28 -25.11 -10.35
N LEU A 252 9.37 -24.98 -9.39
CA LEU A 252 9.50 -24.00 -8.31
C LEU A 252 10.79 -24.22 -7.52
N ARG A 253 11.12 -25.49 -7.21
CA ARG A 253 12.36 -25.86 -6.53
C ARG A 253 13.58 -25.44 -7.34
N THR A 254 13.61 -25.71 -8.64
CA THR A 254 14.73 -25.30 -9.50
C THR A 254 14.91 -23.78 -9.48
N ARG A 255 13.81 -23.02 -9.53
CA ARG A 255 13.86 -21.55 -9.47
C ARG A 255 14.36 -21.05 -8.11
N LEU A 256 13.80 -21.52 -7.00
CA LEU A 256 14.23 -21.10 -5.67
C LEU A 256 15.69 -21.49 -5.39
N ARG A 257 16.15 -22.66 -5.84
CA ARG A 257 17.58 -23.03 -5.74
C ARG A 257 18.51 -22.07 -6.47
N SER A 258 18.08 -21.51 -7.61
CA SER A 258 18.86 -20.48 -8.31
C SER A 258 19.02 -19.18 -7.51
N HIS A 259 18.07 -18.87 -6.62
CA HIS A 259 18.17 -17.76 -5.68
C HIS A 259 19.00 -18.15 -4.45
N PHE A 260 18.81 -19.38 -3.93
CA PHE A 260 19.49 -19.89 -2.74
C PHE A 260 21.01 -19.88 -2.92
N GLY A 261 21.51 -20.39 -4.05
CA GLY A 261 22.94 -20.54 -4.28
C GLY A 261 23.43 -21.95 -3.96
N GLN A 262 24.71 -22.05 -3.59
CA GLN A 262 25.43 -23.28 -3.28
C GLN A 262 25.57 -23.48 -1.77
N MET A 263 25.91 -24.70 -1.34
CA MET A 263 26.02 -25.05 0.08
C MET A 263 27.17 -24.36 0.81
N ASP A 264 28.21 -23.94 0.09
CA ASP A 264 29.34 -23.16 0.61
C ASP A 264 29.02 -21.66 0.77
N GLY A 265 27.74 -21.29 0.62
CA GLY A 265 27.27 -19.91 0.62
C GLY A 265 27.57 -19.16 -0.67
N GLY A 266 28.20 -19.78 -1.67
CA GLY A 266 28.38 -19.20 -3.00
C GLY A 266 27.05 -19.06 -3.75
N GLY A 267 27.07 -18.36 -4.87
CA GLY A 267 25.88 -18.08 -5.65
C GLY A 267 26.15 -17.91 -7.12
N ASN A 268 25.11 -17.51 -7.85
CA ASN A 268 25.23 -17.20 -9.27
C ASN A 268 24.31 -16.03 -9.60
N HIS A 269 24.79 -14.81 -9.37
CA HIS A 269 24.07 -13.59 -9.71
C HIS A 269 23.82 -13.45 -11.22
N ARG A 270 24.70 -14.00 -12.06
CA ARG A 270 24.51 -13.99 -13.53
C ARG A 270 23.32 -14.85 -13.97
N GLY A 271 23.01 -15.92 -13.22
CA GLY A 271 21.81 -16.74 -13.39
C GLY A 271 20.60 -16.28 -12.58
N SER A 272 20.78 -15.32 -11.66
CA SER A 272 19.76 -14.92 -10.69
C SER A 272 19.69 -13.40 -10.54
N ILE A 273 18.75 -12.79 -11.26
CA ILE A 273 18.52 -11.34 -11.22
C ILE A 273 18.27 -10.82 -9.80
N TYR A 274 17.71 -11.64 -8.91
CA TYR A 274 17.51 -11.26 -7.52
C TYR A 274 18.85 -11.08 -6.79
N ARG A 275 19.74 -12.07 -6.90
CA ARG A 275 21.09 -11.99 -6.32
C ARG A 275 21.88 -10.83 -6.90
N LEU A 276 21.77 -10.59 -8.22
CA LEU A 276 22.41 -9.45 -8.87
C LEU A 276 22.03 -8.14 -8.20
N HIS A 277 20.73 -7.88 -8.02
CA HIS A 277 20.27 -6.61 -7.45
C HIS A 277 20.59 -6.47 -5.97
N VAL A 278 20.48 -7.55 -5.19
CA VAL A 278 20.91 -7.52 -3.78
C VAL A 278 22.40 -7.22 -3.68
N GLY A 279 23.25 -7.87 -4.48
CA GLY A 279 24.70 -7.63 -4.48
C GLY A 279 25.06 -6.22 -4.92
N ARG A 280 24.36 -5.66 -5.92
CA ARG A 280 24.53 -4.25 -6.31
C ARG A 280 24.16 -3.32 -5.17
N ALA A 281 23.01 -3.52 -4.52
CA ALA A 281 22.61 -2.68 -3.39
C ALA A 281 23.59 -2.80 -2.20
N LEU A 282 24.17 -3.97 -1.94
CA LEU A 282 25.22 -4.14 -0.91
C LEU A 282 26.45 -3.30 -1.25
N LEU A 283 26.93 -3.33 -2.49
CA LEU A 283 28.06 -2.51 -2.94
C LEU A 283 27.77 -1.01 -2.82
N GLU A 284 26.58 -0.57 -3.24
CA GLU A 284 26.17 0.84 -3.18
C GLU A 284 25.86 1.34 -1.77
N SER A 285 25.53 0.43 -0.84
CA SER A 285 25.21 0.81 0.56
C SER A 285 26.41 1.35 1.34
N GLY A 286 27.64 1.15 0.86
CA GLY A 286 28.86 1.50 1.58
C GLY A 286 29.15 0.63 2.81
N SER A 287 28.37 -0.44 3.04
CA SER A 287 28.57 -1.37 4.16
C SER A 287 29.74 -2.34 3.97
N LEU A 288 30.20 -2.51 2.73
CA LEU A 288 31.32 -3.39 2.39
C LEU A 288 32.61 -2.58 2.23
N SER A 289 33.71 -3.10 2.74
CA SER A 289 35.05 -2.49 2.63
C SER A 289 35.69 -2.69 1.25
N PHE A 290 34.99 -3.32 0.31
CA PHE A 290 35.48 -3.68 -1.00
C PHE A 290 34.47 -3.33 -2.09
N HIS A 291 34.96 -3.14 -3.30
CA HIS A 291 34.16 -2.96 -4.51
C HIS A 291 34.37 -4.14 -5.46
N LYS A 292 33.37 -4.40 -6.31
CA LYS A 292 33.41 -5.45 -7.35
C LYS A 292 32.90 -4.90 -8.67
N GLU A 293 33.76 -4.30 -9.48
CA GLU A 293 33.40 -3.71 -10.78
C GLU A 293 32.87 -4.75 -11.78
N THR A 294 33.31 -6.00 -11.63
CA THR A 294 32.87 -7.14 -12.47
C THR A 294 31.46 -7.61 -12.15
N TRP A 295 30.89 -7.19 -11.01
CA TRP A 295 29.58 -7.64 -10.56
C TRP A 295 28.47 -7.18 -11.48
N GLY A 296 27.75 -8.14 -12.07
CA GLY A 296 26.72 -7.87 -13.07
C GLY A 296 27.24 -7.49 -14.44
N GLN A 297 28.52 -7.75 -14.73
CA GLN A 297 29.07 -7.70 -16.07
C GLN A 297 28.90 -9.05 -16.76
N GLY A 298 28.19 -9.02 -17.90
CA GLY A 298 27.98 -10.19 -18.77
C GLY A 298 27.17 -11.32 -18.13
N GLN A 299 26.93 -12.37 -18.93
CA GLN A 299 26.25 -13.60 -18.49
C GLN A 299 27.23 -14.72 -18.12
N HIS A 300 28.51 -14.55 -18.45
CA HIS A 300 29.58 -15.51 -18.20
C HIS A 300 30.82 -14.79 -17.67
N ALA A 301 31.62 -15.47 -16.86
CA ALA A 301 32.91 -14.98 -16.38
C ALA A 301 33.88 -16.17 -16.13
N PRO A 302 35.20 -15.97 -16.31
CA PRO A 302 36.23 -16.95 -15.95
C PRO A 302 36.18 -17.38 -14.47
N SER A 303 36.85 -18.47 -14.12
CA SER A 303 36.92 -18.96 -12.72
C SER A 303 37.46 -17.90 -11.77
N GLU A 304 38.55 -17.24 -12.17
CA GLU A 304 39.24 -16.22 -11.37
C GLU A 304 38.32 -15.06 -10.96
N ILE A 305 37.49 -14.57 -11.89
CA ILE A 305 36.50 -13.52 -11.58
C ILE A 305 35.43 -14.05 -10.62
N ARG A 306 34.97 -15.29 -10.82
CA ARG A 306 33.94 -15.89 -9.95
C ARG A 306 34.47 -16.15 -8.54
N GLU A 307 35.75 -16.52 -8.41
CA GLU A 307 36.44 -16.67 -7.13
C GLU A 307 36.61 -15.33 -6.43
N ASP A 308 36.95 -14.26 -7.15
CA ASP A 308 37.04 -12.90 -6.61
C ASP A 308 35.67 -12.37 -6.13
N GLU A 309 34.58 -12.71 -6.84
CA GLU A 309 33.20 -12.33 -6.49
C GLU A 309 32.58 -13.19 -5.39
N LEU A 310 33.24 -14.27 -4.96
CA LEU A 310 32.67 -15.27 -4.04
C LEU A 310 32.26 -14.67 -2.70
N GLU A 311 33.06 -13.74 -2.15
CA GLU A 311 32.72 -13.07 -0.90
C GLU A 311 31.44 -12.25 -1.02
N LEU A 312 31.23 -11.54 -2.13
CA LEU A 312 29.98 -10.81 -2.36
C LEU A 312 28.79 -11.76 -2.53
N GLU A 313 28.95 -12.88 -3.25
CA GLU A 313 27.90 -13.90 -3.35
C GLU A 313 27.50 -14.45 -1.96
N ARG A 314 28.45 -14.61 -1.03
CA ARG A 314 28.19 -15.02 0.35
C ARG A 314 27.42 -13.97 1.14
N GLN A 315 27.76 -12.69 1.01
CA GLN A 315 26.99 -11.61 1.63
C GLN A 315 25.54 -11.58 1.10
N VAL A 316 25.36 -11.81 -0.20
CA VAL A 316 24.02 -11.97 -0.80
C VAL A 316 23.29 -13.20 -0.22
N SER A 317 23.98 -14.32 -0.02
CA SER A 317 23.41 -15.52 0.63
C SER A 317 22.94 -15.23 2.04
N VAL A 318 23.74 -14.51 2.83
CA VAL A 318 23.39 -14.08 4.19
C VAL A 318 22.10 -13.27 4.17
N TYR A 319 22.02 -12.25 3.30
CA TYR A 319 20.81 -11.43 3.16
C TYR A 319 19.59 -12.28 2.76
N LEU A 320 19.71 -13.15 1.74
CA LEU A 320 18.57 -13.93 1.25
C LEU A 320 18.12 -15.00 2.25
N SER A 321 19.05 -15.63 2.97
CA SER A 321 18.78 -16.74 3.90
C SER A 321 17.88 -16.34 5.07
N ARG A 322 17.92 -15.06 5.48
CA ARG A 322 17.13 -14.52 6.59
C ARG A 322 15.65 -14.29 6.24
N LEU A 323 15.34 -14.27 4.94
CA LEU A 323 13.99 -13.99 4.46
C LEU A 323 13.08 -15.19 4.70
N GLU A 324 11.78 -14.92 4.81
CA GLU A 324 10.74 -15.92 4.93
C GLU A 324 10.03 -16.07 3.57
N VAL A 325 9.57 -17.27 3.24
CA VAL A 325 8.92 -17.56 1.94
C VAL A 325 7.53 -18.14 2.16
N PHE A 326 6.55 -17.52 1.50
CA PHE A 326 5.20 -18.03 1.33
C PHE A 326 4.98 -18.49 -0.12
N ILE A 327 4.32 -19.62 -0.31
CA ILE A 327 4.04 -20.19 -1.64
C ILE A 327 2.54 -20.21 -1.89
N VAL A 328 2.14 -19.66 -3.04
CA VAL A 328 0.81 -19.88 -3.63
C VAL A 328 0.94 -21.03 -4.65
N PRO A 329 0.54 -22.26 -4.29
CA PRO A 329 0.65 -23.42 -5.19
C PRO A 329 -0.34 -23.28 -6.34
N ILE A 330 0.16 -23.36 -7.57
CA ILE A 330 -0.63 -23.28 -8.81
C ILE A 330 0.09 -24.16 -9.82
N ASP A 331 -0.47 -25.32 -10.17
CA ASP A 331 0.15 -26.28 -11.09
C ASP A 331 -0.48 -26.26 -12.50
N ASP A 332 -0.66 -25.06 -13.06
CA ASP A 332 -1.13 -24.87 -14.43
C ASP A 332 -0.01 -25.05 -15.46
N GLU A 333 -0.36 -25.08 -16.74
CA GLU A 333 0.58 -25.32 -17.83
C GLU A 333 1.53 -24.13 -18.08
N PRO A 334 2.80 -24.38 -18.48
CA PRO A 334 3.75 -23.32 -18.78
C PRO A 334 3.32 -22.46 -19.96
N SER A 335 3.08 -21.19 -19.71
CA SER A 335 2.69 -20.22 -20.72
C SER A 335 2.90 -18.80 -20.20
N LYS A 336 3.08 -17.85 -21.12
CA LYS A 336 3.05 -16.42 -20.79
C LYS A 336 1.68 -15.95 -20.30
N TYR A 337 0.65 -16.75 -20.53
CA TYR A 337 -0.73 -16.53 -20.08
C TYR A 337 -1.12 -17.49 -18.94
N SER A 338 -0.14 -18.13 -18.30
CA SER A 338 -0.39 -18.98 -17.13
C SER A 338 -1.04 -18.17 -16.01
N LEU A 339 -1.92 -18.80 -15.24
CA LEU A 339 -2.50 -18.24 -14.04
C LEU A 339 -1.41 -17.79 -13.06
N ARG A 340 -0.30 -18.52 -12.97
CA ARG A 340 0.89 -18.09 -12.19
C ARG A 340 1.44 -16.74 -12.62
N ALA A 341 1.56 -16.50 -13.94
CA ALA A 341 2.06 -15.23 -14.47
C ALA A 341 1.07 -14.08 -14.19
N LEU A 342 -0.24 -14.35 -14.29
CA LEU A 342 -1.29 -13.40 -13.92
C LEU A 342 -1.24 -13.05 -12.42
N VAL A 343 -1.12 -14.06 -11.55
CA VAL A 343 -0.99 -13.87 -10.10
C VAL A 343 0.26 -13.07 -9.75
N GLU A 344 1.43 -13.40 -10.33
CA GLU A 344 2.67 -12.61 -10.13
C GLU A 344 2.44 -11.14 -10.52
N THR A 345 1.89 -10.89 -11.71
CA THR A 345 1.63 -9.53 -12.21
C THR A 345 0.67 -8.77 -11.30
N GLN A 346 -0.43 -9.40 -10.89
CA GLN A 346 -1.48 -8.78 -10.06
C GLN A 346 -0.98 -8.47 -8.65
N LEU A 347 -0.19 -9.35 -8.04
CA LEU A 347 0.39 -9.11 -6.72
C LEU A 347 1.47 -8.02 -6.74
N ILE A 348 2.29 -7.95 -7.80
CA ILE A 348 3.26 -6.86 -7.97
C ILE A 348 2.50 -5.53 -8.18
N ALA A 349 1.46 -5.52 -9.02
CA ALA A 349 0.62 -4.33 -9.24
C ALA A 349 -0.07 -3.87 -7.95
N LEU A 350 -0.63 -4.80 -7.17
CA LEU A 350 -1.23 -4.53 -5.85
C LEU A 350 -0.26 -3.77 -4.93
N CYS A 351 1.01 -4.17 -4.91
CA CYS A 351 2.03 -3.54 -4.07
C CYS A 351 2.53 -2.20 -4.63
N THR A 352 2.52 -2.01 -5.96
CA THR A 352 3.37 -0.98 -6.60
C THR A 352 2.66 -0.06 -7.57
N GLU A 353 1.35 -0.17 -7.79
CA GLU A 353 0.63 0.60 -8.80
C GLU A 353 0.97 2.10 -8.78
N ASN A 354 1.34 2.66 -9.94
CA ASN A 354 1.78 4.04 -10.13
C ASN A 354 2.91 4.50 -9.18
N PHE A 355 3.67 3.57 -8.58
CA PHE A 355 4.60 3.83 -7.48
C PHE A 355 3.96 4.50 -6.24
N ALA A 356 2.63 4.46 -6.12
CA ALA A 356 1.94 4.82 -4.90
C ALA A 356 2.00 3.62 -3.94
N VAL A 357 3.11 3.49 -3.21
CA VAL A 357 3.36 2.34 -2.34
C VAL A 357 2.45 2.44 -1.10
N VAL A 358 1.71 1.36 -0.80
CA VAL A 358 0.92 1.25 0.44
C VAL A 358 1.82 0.82 1.61
N ASP A 359 2.79 -0.03 1.32
CA ASP A 359 3.63 -0.68 2.31
C ASP A 359 5.08 -0.24 2.15
N GLU A 360 5.40 0.89 2.76
CA GLU A 360 6.67 1.59 2.57
C GLU A 360 7.84 0.82 3.19
N PRO A 361 8.99 0.75 2.50
CA PRO A 361 10.20 0.17 3.08
C PRO A 361 10.72 1.02 4.24
N SER A 362 11.29 0.38 5.27
CA SER A 362 11.97 1.14 6.34
C SER A 362 13.16 1.93 5.80
N HIS A 363 13.67 2.90 6.55
CA HIS A 363 14.85 3.69 6.17
C HIS A 363 16.11 2.81 6.00
N ASP A 364 16.16 1.67 6.70
CA ASP A 364 17.30 0.75 6.72
C ASP A 364 17.17 -0.38 5.69
N TRP A 365 16.07 -0.43 4.93
CA TRP A 365 15.87 -1.46 3.92
C TRP A 365 16.94 -1.38 2.83
N LEU A 366 17.71 -2.45 2.66
CA LEU A 366 18.83 -2.54 1.71
C LEU A 366 18.45 -2.10 0.29
N GLY A 367 17.21 -2.36 -0.16
CA GLY A 367 16.76 -2.00 -1.50
C GLY A 367 16.75 -0.50 -1.79
N ARG A 368 16.82 0.38 -0.77
CA ARG A 368 16.98 1.83 -0.95
C ARG A 368 18.32 2.22 -1.57
N TYR A 369 19.35 1.39 -1.40
CA TYR A 369 20.68 1.58 -2.01
C TYR A 369 20.77 0.98 -3.41
N SER A 370 19.70 0.39 -3.95
CA SER A 370 19.73 -0.19 -5.29
C SER A 370 19.98 0.89 -6.35
N PRO A 371 20.89 0.67 -7.32
CA PRO A 371 21.08 1.60 -8.44
C PRO A 371 19.89 1.55 -9.42
N MET A 372 18.93 0.64 -9.22
CA MET A 372 17.74 0.53 -10.04
C MET A 372 16.58 1.31 -9.42
N LEU A 373 16.25 2.46 -10.00
CA LEU A 373 15.13 3.30 -9.55
C LEU A 373 13.80 2.55 -9.37
N PRO A 374 13.41 1.56 -10.21
CA PRO A 374 12.17 0.81 -9.97
C PRO A 374 12.16 0.04 -8.64
N ILE A 375 13.31 -0.46 -8.16
CA ILE A 375 13.41 -1.13 -6.85
C ILE A 375 13.23 -0.11 -5.72
N VAL A 376 13.94 1.02 -5.82
CA VAL A 376 13.88 2.11 -4.82
C VAL A 376 12.46 2.66 -4.71
N LYS A 377 11.82 2.98 -5.84
CA LYS A 377 10.47 3.57 -5.88
C LYS A 377 9.37 2.59 -5.48
N SER A 378 9.52 1.29 -5.77
CA SER A 378 8.48 0.31 -5.49
C SER A 378 8.56 -0.32 -4.10
N GLY A 379 9.71 -0.25 -3.43
CA GLY A 379 9.94 -1.01 -2.21
C GLY A 379 10.03 -2.53 -2.43
N LEU A 380 10.10 -3.01 -3.68
CA LEU A 380 10.20 -4.43 -4.02
C LEU A 380 11.48 -4.73 -4.83
N TRP A 381 12.02 -5.93 -4.64
CA TRP A 381 13.09 -6.49 -5.48
C TRP A 381 12.58 -6.98 -6.85
N ASN A 382 11.61 -6.26 -7.43
CA ASN A 382 11.00 -6.51 -8.73
C ASN A 382 11.34 -5.35 -9.69
N LEU A 383 11.63 -5.67 -10.95
CA LEU A 383 11.83 -4.66 -12.01
C LEU A 383 10.72 -4.70 -13.06
N ARG A 384 10.23 -5.90 -13.36
CA ARG A 384 9.12 -6.11 -14.29
C ARG A 384 7.81 -5.99 -13.53
N ASP A 385 6.79 -5.55 -14.25
CA ASP A 385 5.41 -5.47 -13.78
C ASP A 385 5.14 -4.48 -12.64
N VAL A 386 6.17 -3.78 -12.15
CA VAL A 386 6.02 -2.68 -11.20
C VAL A 386 5.28 -1.50 -11.83
N ALA A 387 4.57 -0.74 -11.00
CA ALA A 387 3.73 0.40 -11.39
C ALA A 387 2.55 0.08 -12.32
N LYS A 388 2.31 -1.19 -12.65
CA LYS A 388 1.11 -1.62 -13.36
C LYS A 388 -0.16 -1.39 -12.53
N LYS A 389 -1.28 -1.29 -13.24
CA LYS A 389 -2.61 -1.15 -12.66
C LYS A 389 -3.07 -2.45 -12.03
N TYR A 390 -3.46 -2.42 -10.76
CA TYR A 390 -4.12 -3.53 -10.09
C TYR A 390 -5.61 -3.56 -10.43
N ASN A 391 -6.15 -4.75 -10.68
CA ASN A 391 -7.58 -4.98 -10.86
C ASN A 391 -8.11 -6.01 -9.84
N PRO A 392 -8.95 -5.62 -8.86
CA PRO A 392 -9.45 -6.54 -7.84
C PRO A 392 -10.40 -7.62 -8.36
N ASP A 393 -11.01 -7.41 -9.54
CA ASP A 393 -12.06 -8.27 -10.09
C ASP A 393 -11.54 -9.27 -11.14
N GLU A 394 -10.24 -9.22 -11.45
CA GLU A 394 -9.62 -10.10 -12.45
C GLU A 394 -9.00 -11.37 -11.85
N LEU A 395 -8.75 -12.35 -12.73
CA LEU A 395 -7.99 -13.55 -12.38
C LEU A 395 -6.62 -13.19 -11.81
N GLY A 396 -6.27 -13.85 -10.72
CA GLY A 396 -5.03 -13.62 -10.00
C GLY A 396 -5.07 -12.46 -8.99
N SER A 397 -6.23 -11.81 -8.81
CA SER A 397 -6.45 -10.90 -7.67
C SER A 397 -6.40 -11.65 -6.33
N VAL A 398 -6.31 -10.90 -5.23
CA VAL A 398 -6.28 -11.50 -3.88
C VAL A 398 -7.54 -12.31 -3.58
N ALA A 399 -8.71 -11.82 -3.98
CA ALA A 399 -9.97 -12.53 -3.80
C ALA A 399 -9.97 -13.87 -4.56
N HIS A 400 -9.45 -13.88 -5.79
CA HIS A 400 -9.29 -15.11 -6.57
C HIS A 400 -8.33 -16.09 -5.91
N ILE A 401 -7.17 -15.62 -5.43
CA ILE A 401 -6.17 -16.47 -4.75
C ILE A 401 -6.75 -17.14 -3.51
N ILE A 402 -7.43 -16.38 -2.65
CA ILE A 402 -8.02 -16.91 -1.40
C ILE A 402 -9.10 -17.95 -1.72
N SER A 403 -10.04 -17.63 -2.62
CA SER A 403 -11.11 -18.55 -3.06
C SER A 403 -10.56 -19.87 -3.62
N MET A 404 -9.52 -19.78 -4.46
CA MET A 404 -8.85 -20.95 -5.04
C MET A 404 -8.22 -21.83 -3.95
N GLN A 405 -7.54 -21.23 -2.96
CA GLN A 405 -6.87 -22.00 -1.90
C GLN A 405 -7.83 -22.58 -0.87
N GLU A 406 -8.99 -21.95 -0.64
CA GLU A 406 -10.05 -22.51 0.21
C GLU A 406 -10.76 -23.69 -0.45
N SER A 407 -10.94 -23.66 -1.78
CA SER A 407 -11.57 -24.76 -2.54
C SER A 407 -10.74 -26.05 -2.60
N HIS A 408 -9.46 -25.99 -2.21
CA HIS A 408 -8.54 -27.13 -2.19
C HIS A 408 -8.28 -27.68 -0.77
N LYS A 409 -8.92 -27.11 0.26
CA LYS A 409 -8.99 -27.66 1.62
C LYS A 409 -10.24 -28.52 1.75
#